data_AF-A0A7L2VH51-F1
#
_entry.id   AF-A0A7L2VH51-F1
#
_cell.length_a   1.000
_cell.length_b   1.000
_cell.length_c   1.000
_cell.angle_alpha   90.00
_cell.angle_beta   90.00
_cell.angle_gamma   90.00
#
_symmetry.space_group_name_H-M   'P 1'
#
loop_
_entity.id
_entity.type
_entity.pdbx_description
1 polymer ?
#
loop_
_entity_poly.entity_id
_entity_poly.type
_entity_poly.pdbx_seq_one_letter_code
_entity_poly.pdbx_strand_id
1 'polypeptide(L)' 'EDLPSPRRLQKLEVPLLGLGTCRRLYGRDMGRALPPRRIQDDMICAGYAEGQKDTCKV' A
#
# COMPACT_ATOMS: atom_id res chain seq x y z
N GLU A 1 -6.22 -17.23 4.15
CA GLU A 1 -6.17 -18.46 3.35
C GLU A 1 -4.89 -18.48 2.55
N ASP A 2 -4.21 -19.63 2.54
CA ASP A 2 -2.84 -19.83 2.01
C ASP A 2 -2.75 -19.73 0.47
N LEU A 3 -1.60 -19.29 -0.07
CA LEU A 3 -0.95 -19.40 -1.40
C LEU A 3 -0.24 -20.72 -1.83
N PRO A 4 -0.80 -21.94 -2.07
CA PRO A 4 -0.01 -23.06 -2.62
C PRO A 4 0.11 -23.03 -4.15
N SER A 5 1.16 -23.70 -4.64
CA SER A 5 1.70 -23.61 -6.00
C SER A 5 0.92 -24.40 -7.08
N PRO A 6 0.96 -23.97 -8.37
CA PRO A 6 1.34 -22.64 -8.86
C PRO A 6 0.06 -21.83 -9.15
N ARG A 7 -0.22 -20.81 -8.35
CA ARG A 7 -1.29 -19.87 -8.69
C ARG A 7 -0.85 -18.99 -9.85
N ARG A 8 -1.80 -18.64 -10.74
CA ARG A 8 -1.55 -17.73 -11.85
C ARG A 8 -1.15 -16.36 -11.32
N LEU A 9 -0.07 -15.81 -11.87
CA LEU A 9 0.37 -14.44 -11.60
C LEU A 9 -0.79 -13.47 -11.80
N GLN A 10 -1.02 -12.61 -10.81
CA GLN A 10 -2.06 -11.58 -10.83
C GLN A 10 -1.43 -10.21 -11.09
N LYS A 11 -2.21 -9.30 -11.66
CA LYS A 11 -1.82 -7.90 -11.89
C LYS A 11 -3.00 -6.98 -11.61
N LEU A 12 -2.68 -5.74 -11.23
CA LEU A 12 -3.65 -4.66 -11.06
C LEU A 12 -3.02 -3.33 -11.47
N GLU A 13 -3.85 -2.40 -11.90
CA GLU A 13 -3.47 -1.02 -12.20
C GLU A 13 -3.96 -0.11 -11.06
N VAL A 14 -3.11 0.83 -10.63
CA VAL A 14 -3.38 1.80 -9.57
C VAL A 14 -2.75 3.14 -9.92
N PRO A 15 -3.37 4.28 -9.51
CA PRO A 15 -2.81 5.59 -9.76
C PRO A 15 -1.65 5.89 -8.80
N LEU A 16 -0.75 6.78 -9.22
CA LEU A 16 0.28 7.33 -8.34
C LEU A 16 -0.35 8.32 -7.35
N LEU A 17 -0.01 8.21 -6.06
CA LEU A 17 -0.34 9.22 -5.06
C LEU A 17 0.81 10.20 -4.87
N GLY A 18 0.47 11.48 -4.73
CA GLY A 18 1.43 12.51 -4.35
C GLY A 18 2.09 12.22 -3.00
N LEU A 19 3.41 12.42 -2.92
CA LEU A 19 4.23 12.12 -1.74
C LEU A 19 3.74 12.82 -0.47
N GLY A 20 3.25 14.06 -0.58
CA GLY A 20 2.69 14.81 0.56
C GLY A 20 1.40 14.18 1.12
N THR A 21 0.53 13.66 0.26
CA THR A 21 -0.65 12.90 0.68
C THR A 21 -0.23 11.58 1.32
N CYS A 22 0.72 10.87 0.72
CA CYS A 22 1.22 9.61 1.27
C CYS A 22 1.83 9.79 2.67
N ARG A 23 2.68 10.80 2.87
CA ARG A 23 3.26 11.15 4.19
C ARG A 23 2.18 11.46 5.23
N ARG A 24 1.13 12.17 4.84
CA ARG A 24 0.01 12.48 5.74
C ARG A 24 -0.79 11.25 6.13
N LEU A 25 -1.01 10.31 5.19
CA LEU A 25 -1.75 9.08 5.45
C LEU A 25 -0.93 8.14 6.34
N TYR A 26 0.31 7.82 5.94
CA TYR A 26 1.16 6.87 6.67
C TYR A 26 1.80 7.44 7.95
N GLY A 27 1.82 8.76 8.13
CA GLY A 27 2.34 9.41 9.35
C GLY A 27 1.37 9.38 10.54
N ARG A 28 0.13 8.93 10.34
CA ARG A 28 -0.89 8.82 11.40
C ARG A 28 -0.84 7.43 12.02
N ASP A 29 -1.18 7.35 13.31
CA ASP A 29 -1.42 6.05 13.95
C ASP A 29 -2.76 5.49 13.48
N MET A 30 -2.72 4.43 12.69
CA MET A 30 -3.90 3.72 12.17
C MET A 30 -4.15 2.41 12.95
N GLY A 31 -3.58 2.28 14.15
CA GLY A 31 -3.71 1.13 15.02
C GLY A 31 -2.61 0.09 14.81
N ARG A 32 -2.70 -1.02 15.56
CA ARG A 32 -1.64 -2.05 15.61
C ARG A 32 -1.23 -2.63 14.26
N ALA A 33 -2.15 -2.70 13.29
CA ALA A 33 -1.87 -3.26 11.97
C ALA A 33 -1.05 -2.31 11.08
N LEU A 34 -1.16 -1.00 11.29
CA LEU A 34 -0.52 0.03 10.48
C LEU A 34 0.04 1.13 11.39
N PRO A 35 1.16 0.86 12.10
CA PRO A 35 1.84 1.89 12.86
C PRO A 35 2.36 2.99 11.94
N PRO A 36 2.58 4.21 12.45
CA PRO A 36 3.11 5.32 11.66
C PRO A 36 4.41 4.95 10.93
N ARG A 37 4.50 5.30 9.65
CA ARG A 37 5.68 5.07 8.80
C ARG A 37 6.12 6.36 8.14
N ARG A 38 7.43 6.62 8.19
CA ARG A 38 8.06 7.73 7.49
C ARG A 38 8.31 7.34 6.03
N ILE A 39 7.63 8.01 5.11
CA ILE A 39 7.86 7.85 3.67
C ILE A 39 9.09 8.69 3.25
N GLN A 40 10.13 8.01 2.78
CA GLN A 40 11.40 8.61 2.36
C GLN A 40 11.27 9.31 1.00
N ASP A 41 12.25 10.13 0.64
CA ASP A 41 12.24 10.88 -0.63
C ASP A 41 12.51 9.99 -1.86
N ASP A 42 13.07 8.81 -1.66
CA ASP A 42 13.35 7.79 -2.69
C ASP A 42 12.19 6.79 -2.88
N MET A 43 11.05 7.03 -2.24
CA MET A 43 9.86 6.19 -2.32
C MET A 43 8.75 6.84 -3.16
N ILE A 44 7.98 6.00 -3.86
CA ILE A 44 6.74 6.41 -4.53
C ILE A 44 5.57 5.63 -3.92
N CYS A 45 4.38 6.25 -3.94
CA CYS A 45 3.15 5.61 -3.46
C CYS A 45 2.16 5.44 -4.62
N ALA A 46 1.46 4.31 -4.65
CA ALA A 46 0.42 4.02 -5.63
C ALA A 46 -0.76 3.32 -4.95
N GLY A 47 -1.98 3.60 -5.38
CA GLY A 47 -3.20 3.08 -4.76
C GLY A 47 -4.33 4.10 -4.69
N TYR A 48 -5.37 3.80 -3.91
CA TYR A 48 -6.53 4.65 -3.69
C TYR A 48 -6.61 5.02 -2.20
N ALA A 49 -6.78 6.30 -1.88
CA ALA A 49 -6.78 6.79 -0.49
C ALA A 49 -7.96 6.25 0.33
N GLU A 50 -9.07 5.96 -0.36
CA GLU A 50 -10.30 5.39 0.18
C GLU A 50 -10.21 3.86 0.38
N GLY A 51 -9.07 3.25 0.03
CA GLY A 51 -8.97 1.80 -0.18
C GLY A 51 -9.56 1.38 -1.53
N GLN A 52 -9.22 0.17 -2.00
CA GLN A 52 -9.80 -0.53 -3.17
C GLN A 52 -8.96 -1.79 -3.44
N LYS A 53 -8.19 -1.79 -4.53
CA LYS A 53 -7.28 -2.85 -4.93
C LYS A 53 -5.87 -2.44 -4.50
N ASP A 54 -5.16 -3.35 -3.87
CA ASP A 54 -3.81 -3.12 -3.40
C ASP A 54 -3.00 -4.42 -3.47
N THR A 55 -1.70 -4.28 -3.31
CA THR A 55 -0.77 -5.38 -3.09
C THR A 55 -0.98 -5.97 -1.69
N CYS A 56 -1.06 -7.29 -1.62
CA CYS A 56 -1.14 -8.00 -0.35
C CYS A 56 0.02 -8.99 -0.26
N LYS A 57 0.56 -9.16 0.95
CA LYS A 57 1.34 -10.36 1.24
C LYS A 57 0.38 -11.53 1.38
N VAL A 58 0.83 -12.66 0.85
CA VAL A 58 0.22 -13.97 1.01
C VAL A 58 0.54 -14.49 2.39
#